data_AF-A0A9P0IWJ2-F1
#
_entry.id   AF-A0A9P0IWJ2-F1
#
_cell.length_a   1.000
_cell.length_b   1.000
_cell.length_c   1.000
_cell.angle_alpha   90.00
_cell.angle_beta   90.00
_cell.angle_gamma   90.00
#
_symmetry.space_group_name_H-M   'P 1'
#
loop_
_entity.id
_entity.type
_entity.pdbx_description
1 polymer ?
#
loop_
_entity_poly.entity_id
_entity_poly.type
_entity_poly.pdbx_seq_one_letter_code
_entity_poly.pdbx_strand_id
1 'polypeptide(L)'
;MVRDNIGYANSNKDLQKVWECIAQSIENNMIKDKGTLLKGIGYFTVAKWMINENKVHPNTIRKPVFVIEEKLAKDFNLKRSRPYNSGIVNTRTLFKFFIDCP
;
A
#
# COMPACT_ATOMS: atom_id res chain seq x y z
N MET A 1 23.83 -25.31 27.62
CA MET A 1 23.62 -23.88 27.26
C MET A 1 23.59 -23.79 25.74
N VAL A 2 22.40 -23.79 25.15
CA VAL A 2 22.23 -23.52 23.72
C VAL A 2 22.37 -22.01 23.56
N ARG A 3 23.46 -21.57 22.92
CA ARG A 3 23.58 -20.19 22.48
C ARG A 3 22.71 -20.06 21.24
N ASP A 4 21.53 -19.50 21.43
CA ASP A 4 20.69 -19.07 20.32
C ASP A 4 21.43 -17.97 19.58
N ASN A 5 22.17 -18.36 18.53
CA ASN A 5 22.72 -17.44 17.53
C ASN A 5 21.59 -16.92 16.62
N ILE A 6 20.54 -16.33 17.22
CA ILE A 6 19.53 -15.57 16.50
C ILE A 6 20.17 -14.22 16.17
N GLY A 7 20.93 -14.20 15.08
CA GLY A 7 21.71 -13.04 14.68
C GLY A 7 22.87 -13.36 13.74
N TYR A 8 22.77 -14.44 12.95
CA TYR A 8 23.68 -14.60 11.82
C TYR A 8 23.54 -13.36 10.91
N ALA A 9 24.66 -12.74 10.58
CA ALA A 9 24.74 -11.58 9.71
C ALA A 9 24.05 -11.90 8.37
N ASN A 10 22.77 -11.54 8.26
CA ASN A 10 22.04 -11.69 7.01
C ASN A 10 22.82 -10.90 5.96
N SER A 11 23.25 -11.58 4.89
CA SER A 11 23.89 -10.86 3.81
C SER A 11 22.89 -9.87 3.22
N ASN A 12 23.34 -8.76 2.65
CA ASN A 12 22.45 -7.83 1.97
C ASN A 12 21.57 -8.52 0.91
N LYS A 13 22.07 -9.62 0.31
CA LYS A 13 21.32 -10.45 -0.63
C LYS A 13 20.14 -11.18 0.03
N ASP A 14 20.31 -11.65 1.26
CA ASP A 14 19.24 -12.35 1.99
C ASP A 14 18.16 -11.37 2.43
N LEU A 15 18.56 -10.17 2.88
CA LEU A 15 17.62 -9.09 3.18
C LEU A 15 16.81 -8.68 1.94
N GLN A 16 17.48 -8.55 0.79
CA GLN A 16 16.81 -8.23 -0.47
C GLN A 16 15.77 -9.30 -0.85
N LYS A 17 16.13 -10.59 -0.77
CA LYS A 17 15.20 -11.70 -1.05
C LYS A 17 13.98 -11.68 -0.12
N VAL A 18 14.17 -11.37 1.16
CA VAL A 18 13.06 -11.25 2.10
C VAL A 18 12.12 -10.12 1.68
N TRP A 19 12.67 -8.96 1.31
CA TRP A 19 11.86 -7.84 0.83
C TRP A 19 11.13 -8.14 -0.49
N GLU A 20 11.77 -8.84 -1.42
CA GLU A 20 11.14 -9.32 -2.66
C GLU A 20 9.96 -10.26 -2.35
N CYS A 21 10.14 -11.22 -1.45
CA CYS A 21 9.07 -12.10 -1.00
C CYS A 21 7.89 -11.34 -0.35
N ILE A 22 8.18 -10.35 0.49
CA ILE A 22 7.15 -9.51 1.13
C ILE A 22 6.38 -8.73 0.05
N ALA A 23 7.09 -8.07 -0.87
CA ALA A 23 6.49 -7.30 -1.96
C ALA A 23 5.59 -8.18 -2.84
N GLN A 24 6.07 -9.37 -3.23
CA GLN A 24 5.32 -10.30 -4.04
C GLN A 24 4.08 -10.84 -3.31
N SER A 25 4.16 -11.07 -2.00
CA SER A 25 3.01 -11.47 -1.19
C SER A 25 1.93 -10.38 -1.15
N ILE A 26 2.33 -9.12 -0.97
CA ILE A 26 1.40 -7.97 -0.97
C ILE A 26 0.74 -7.84 -2.35
N GLU A 27 1.52 -7.92 -3.43
CA GLU A 27 1.02 -7.87 -4.81
C GLU A 27 0.00 -8.97 -5.10
N ASN A 28 0.33 -10.22 -4.74
CA ASN A 28 -0.56 -11.37 -4.91
C ASN A 28 -1.89 -11.20 -4.15
N ASN A 29 -1.85 -10.61 -2.96
CA ASN A 29 -3.06 -10.30 -2.20
C ASN A 29 -3.87 -9.18 -2.87
N MET A 30 -3.22 -8.12 -3.35
CA MET A 30 -3.89 -7.02 -4.03
C MET A 30 -4.57 -7.45 -5.34
N ILE A 31 -3.93 -8.33 -6.13
CA ILE A 31 -4.54 -8.91 -7.34
C ILE A 31 -5.85 -9.61 -7.01
N LYS A 32 -5.90 -10.33 -5.88
CA LYS A 32 -7.08 -11.04 -5.36
C LYS A 32 -8.08 -10.14 -4.61
N ASP A 33 -7.90 -8.82 -4.66
CA ASP A 33 -8.69 -7.83 -3.90
C ASP A 33 -8.69 -8.09 -2.38
N LYS A 34 -7.61 -8.69 -1.85
CA LYS A 34 -7.38 -8.86 -0.42
C LYS A 34 -6.40 -7.81 0.06
N GLY A 35 -6.73 -7.14 1.16
CA GLY A 35 -5.78 -6.24 1.80
C GLY A 35 -4.76 -7.00 2.65
N THR A 36 -3.61 -6.37 2.88
CA THR A 36 -2.51 -6.94 3.66
C THR A 36 -2.16 -6.02 4.82
N LEU A 37 -2.30 -6.50 6.05
CA LEU A 37 -1.94 -5.75 7.27
C LEU A 37 -0.47 -6.00 7.63
N LEU A 38 0.30 -4.93 7.74
CA LEU A 38 1.62 -4.90 8.34
C LEU A 38 1.51 -4.27 9.73
N LYS A 39 1.45 -5.12 10.76
CA LYS A 39 1.27 -4.69 12.15
C LYS A 39 2.37 -3.70 12.57
N GLY A 40 1.98 -2.56 13.15
CA GLY A 40 2.90 -1.50 13.58
C GLY A 40 3.27 -0.52 12.47
N ILE A 41 2.84 -0.75 11.23
CA ILE A 41 3.19 0.08 10.07
C ILE A 41 1.95 0.59 9.37
N GLY A 42 1.05 -0.29 8.95
CA GLY A 42 -0.11 0.08 8.16
C GLY A 42 -0.77 -1.06 7.42
N TYR A 43 -1.64 -0.71 6.47
CA TYR A 43 -2.50 -1.62 5.73
C TYR A 43 -2.51 -1.30 4.24
N PHE A 44 -2.20 -2.30 3.42
CA PHE A 44 -2.35 -2.25 1.97
C PHE A 44 -3.76 -2.67 1.58
N THR A 45 -4.39 -1.92 0.69
CA THR A 45 -5.73 -2.22 0.15
C THR A 45 -5.88 -1.71 -1.28
N VAL A 46 -6.96 -2.10 -1.94
CA VAL A 46 -7.29 -1.64 -3.29
C VAL A 46 -8.52 -0.74 -3.21
N ALA A 47 -8.35 0.53 -3.59
CA ALA A 47 -9.49 1.41 -3.81
C ALA A 47 -10.09 1.13 -5.19
N LYS A 48 -11.42 1.10 -5.25
CA LYS A 48 -12.20 0.78 -6.45
C LYS A 48 -13.12 1.95 -6.77
N TRP A 49 -13.09 2.42 -8.01
CA TRP A 49 -14.03 3.43 -8.52
C TRP A 49 -14.74 2.86 -9.74
N MET A 50 -16.07 2.92 -9.73
CA MET A 50 -16.88 2.58 -10.90
C MET A 50 -17.05 3.84 -11.74
N ILE A 51 -16.60 3.82 -12.99
CA ILE A 51 -16.67 5.00 -13.88
C ILE A 51 -18.07 5.12 -14.51
N ASN A 52 -18.77 3.99 -14.73
CA ASN A 52 -20.08 3.95 -15.39
C ASN A 52 -21.06 3.08 -14.59
N GLU A 53 -22.30 3.56 -14.44
CA GLU A 53 -23.43 2.81 -13.86
C GLU A 53 -24.07 1.82 -14.86
N ASN A 54 -23.56 1.75 -16.08
CA ASN A 54 -24.11 0.89 -17.12
C ASN A 54 -23.86 -0.59 -16.75
N LYS A 55 -24.93 -1.31 -16.41
CA LYS A 55 -24.90 -2.67 -15.83
C LYS A 55 -24.25 -3.74 -16.72
N VAL A 56 -24.07 -3.45 -18.01
CA VAL A 56 -23.60 -4.42 -19.01
C VAL A 56 -22.06 -4.55 -18.99
N HIS A 57 -21.33 -3.44 -18.85
CA HIS A 57 -19.86 -3.42 -18.78
C HIS A 57 -19.37 -2.36 -17.80
N PRO A 58 -19.40 -2.65 -16.48
CA PRO A 58 -18.92 -1.71 -15.47
C PRO A 58 -17.39 -1.55 -15.57
N ASN A 59 -16.96 -0.38 -16.05
CA ASN A 59 -15.54 -0.02 -16.03
C ASN A 59 -15.14 0.32 -14.58
N THR A 60 -14.27 -0.50 -14.01
CA THR A 60 -13.77 -0.31 -12.64
C THR A 60 -12.30 0.09 -12.67
N ILE A 61 -11.98 1.26 -12.14
CA ILE A 61 -10.59 1.65 -11.84
C ILE A 61 -10.21 0.98 -10.52
N ARG A 62 -9.08 0.28 -10.52
CA ARG A 62 -8.44 -0.28 -9.32
C ARG A 62 -7.15 0.49 -9.06
N LYS A 63 -6.97 1.00 -7.85
CA LYS A 63 -5.72 1.65 -7.43
C LYS A 63 -5.24 1.06 -6.09
N PRO A 64 -3.98 0.64 -5.98
CA PRO A 64 -3.41 0.27 -4.71
C PRO A 64 -3.32 1.48 -3.78
N VAL A 65 -3.64 1.29 -2.52
CA VAL A 65 -3.63 2.30 -1.47
C VAL A 65 -2.90 1.71 -0.26
N PHE A 66 -2.01 2.50 0.33
CA PHE A 66 -1.38 2.19 1.59
C PHE A 66 -1.86 3.17 2.66
N VAL A 67 -2.36 2.61 3.76
CA VAL A 67 -2.87 3.37 4.91
C VAL A 67 -1.89 3.20 6.06
N ILE A 68 -1.25 4.28 6.47
CA ILE A 68 -0.29 4.28 7.58
C ILE A 68 -1.03 4.18 8.90
N GLU A 69 -0.49 3.42 9.85
CA GLU A 69 -1.03 3.31 11.21
C GLU A 69 -0.94 4.64 11.95
N GLU A 70 -1.99 5.00 12.68
CA GLU A 70 -2.11 6.31 13.33
C GLU A 70 -0.98 6.58 14.33
N LYS A 71 -0.58 5.54 15.08
CA LYS A 71 0.53 5.63 16.03
C LYS A 71 1.82 6.04 15.33
N LEU A 72 2.17 5.35 14.24
CA LEU A 72 3.37 5.66 13.45
C LEU A 72 3.29 7.07 12.87
N ALA A 73 2.11 7.48 12.38
CA ALA A 73 1.92 8.84 11.87
C ALA A 73 2.15 9.89 12.97
N LYS A 74 1.69 9.66 14.20
CA LYS A 74 1.91 10.57 15.34
C LYS A 74 3.38 10.60 15.77
N ASP A 75 4.00 9.44 15.92
CA ASP A 75 5.38 9.29 16.39
C ASP A 75 6.37 10.04 15.47
N PHE A 76 6.08 10.06 14.16
CA PHE A 76 6.90 10.74 13.15
C PHE A 76 6.32 12.10 12.70
N ASN A 77 5.27 12.60 13.36
CA ASN A 77 4.57 13.84 13.01
C ASN A 77 4.22 13.93 11.50
N LEU A 78 3.81 12.79 10.93
CA LEU A 78 3.41 12.68 9.53
C LEU A 78 2.11 13.44 9.34
N LYS A 79 2.23 14.64 8.78
CA LYS A 79 1.07 15.46 8.45
C LYS A 79 0.52 15.03 7.11
N ARG A 80 -0.79 14.81 7.09
CA ARG A 80 -1.51 14.53 5.86
C ARG A 80 -1.49 15.77 4.97
N SER A 81 -0.67 15.75 3.91
CA SER A 81 -0.57 16.87 2.96
C SER A 81 -1.89 17.13 2.22
N ARG A 82 -2.73 16.10 2.03
CA ARG A 82 -3.99 16.21 1.27
C ARG A 82 -5.13 15.41 1.91
N PRO A 83 -6.33 16.00 2.05
CA PRO A 83 -7.51 15.26 2.50
C PRO A 83 -7.78 14.06 1.59
N TYR A 84 -8.41 13.02 2.15
CA TYR A 84 -8.89 11.88 1.36
C TYR A 84 -9.80 12.45 0.27
N ASN A 85 -9.45 12.27 -1.00
CA ASN A 85 -10.41 12.57 -2.08
C ASN A 85 -11.54 11.55 -1.91
N SER A 86 -12.61 11.96 -1.22
CA SER A 86 -13.89 11.25 -1.18
C SER A 86 -14.51 11.32 -2.57
N GLY A 87 -13.99 10.50 -3.48
CA GLY A 87 -14.75 9.87 -4.55
C GLY A 87 -15.39 10.72 -5.65
N ILE A 88 -15.33 12.06 -5.66
CA ILE A 88 -15.81 12.83 -6.81
C ILE A 88 -14.64 13.09 -7.74
N VAL A 89 -14.42 12.15 -8.67
CA VAL A 89 -13.54 12.37 -9.83
C VAL A 89 -14.25 13.36 -10.74
N ASN A 90 -13.96 14.65 -10.60
CA ASN A 90 -14.38 15.64 -11.58
C ASN A 90 -13.60 15.36 -12.88
N THR A 91 -14.31 14.97 -13.93
CA THR A 91 -13.75 14.49 -15.21
C THR A 91 -12.89 15.52 -15.95
N ARG A 92 -12.80 16.76 -15.45
CA ARG A 92 -11.95 17.83 -16.01
C ARG A 92 -10.56 17.94 -15.39
N THR A 93 -10.24 17.19 -14.33
CA THR A 93 -8.96 17.34 -13.61
C THR A 93 -8.20 16.02 -13.57
N LEU A 94 -7.83 15.50 -14.74
CA LEU A 94 -6.76 14.51 -14.90
C LEU A 94 -5.40 15.18 -14.62
N PHE A 95 -5.17 15.59 -13.38
CA PHE A 95 -3.85 16.00 -12.93
C PHE A 95 -3.31 14.97 -11.96
N LYS A 96 -2.53 14.06 -12.54
CA LYS A 96 -1.12 13.82 -12.16
C LYS A 96 -0.86 14.02 -10.66
N PHE A 97 -0.94 12.94 -9.87
CA PHE A 97 -0.30 12.89 -8.56
C PHE A 97 0.76 11.82 -8.53
N PHE A 98 1.98 12.31 -8.75
CA PHE A 98 3.25 11.69 -8.45
C PHE A 98 3.35 11.52 -6.94
N ILE A 99 3.89 10.38 -6.50
CA ILE A 99 4.65 10.35 -5.27
C ILE A 99 6.08 10.62 -5.75
N ASP A 100 6.48 11.89 -5.73
CA ASP A 100 7.90 12.23 -5.78
C ASP A 100 8.48 11.76 -4.44
N CYS A 101 9.16 10.61 -4.45
CA CYS A 101 10.22 10.36 -3.49
C CYS A 101 11.52 10.99 -4.06
N PRO A 102 12.34 11.66 -3.25
CA PRO A 102 13.68 12.07 -3.66
C PRO A 102 14.55 10.87 -4.05
#